data_AF-A0AAU6CFY8-F1
#
_entry.id   AF-A0AAU6CFY8-F1
#
_cell.length_a   1.000
_cell.length_b   1.000
_cell.length_c   1.000
_cell.angle_alpha   90.00
_cell.angle_beta   90.00
_cell.angle_gamma   90.00
#
_symmetry.space_group_name_H-M   'P 1'
#
loop_
_entity.id
_entity.type
_entity.pdbx_description
1 polymer ?
#
loop_
_entity_poly.entity_id
_entity_poly.type
_entity_poly.pdbx_seq_one_letter_code
_entity_poly.pdbx_strand_id
1 'polypeptide(L)'
;MHDVFTLISERVMRDCGGEPICAHVGDVQACVIKNHSSYQMLREKIRLGRSKSVASLRLWESVGTLARESDQQDREKWLMILLDLLTPYFGGWSKELARKWHYEVTDIRSAMVEGALEAWASAACGMASKELLDTMMNRAFTSARGLVEAGRLETCTARVTYLIADAAHEEDCTLRASSIVDATTVLDPDTDERIRGERAGALWQRMGAMDHVKIFHEKVRRGCRDEADAPAIAPAQLGRSWVDGINLYYRVSDFLPQYIGFGEAASTIGLSESQASKMAGKGSLPFGVLWIGNSRVVSVKSLMRVLGIQDSIVHPDDVENGASHVG
;
A
#
# COMPACT_ATOMS: atom_id res chain seq x y z
N MET A 1 -14.40 11.36 3.99
CA MET A 1 -15.40 10.56 3.27
C MET A 1 -15.87 9.45 4.22
N HIS A 2 -17.17 9.24 4.39
CA HIS A 2 -17.66 8.19 5.30
C HIS A 2 -17.49 6.81 4.65
N ASP A 3 -16.81 5.92 5.36
CA ASP A 3 -16.57 4.54 4.94
C ASP A 3 -17.88 3.74 4.86
N VAL A 4 -18.00 2.83 3.89
CA VAL A 4 -19.22 2.03 3.64
C VAL A 4 -19.65 1.23 4.86
N PHE A 5 -18.70 0.73 5.67
CA PHE A 5 -19.04 0.04 6.92
C PHE A 5 -19.70 0.99 7.92
N THR A 6 -19.23 2.24 7.98
CA THR A 6 -19.82 3.27 8.86
C THR A 6 -21.22 3.62 8.39
N LEU A 7 -21.42 3.77 7.08
CA LEU A 7 -22.73 4.07 6.50
C LEU A 7 -23.75 2.94 6.74
N ILE A 8 -23.33 1.68 6.61
CA ILE A 8 -24.16 0.50 6.91
C ILE A 8 -24.54 0.50 8.40
N SER A 9 -23.56 0.65 9.30
CA SER A 9 -23.82 0.69 10.75
C SER A 9 -24.73 1.83 11.16
N GLU A 10 -24.51 3.05 10.64
CA GLU A 10 -25.35 4.21 10.93
C GLU A 10 -26.77 4.00 10.43
N ARG A 11 -26.94 3.41 9.24
CA ARG A 11 -28.26 3.12 8.68
C ARG A 11 -29.01 2.11 9.52
N VAL A 12 -28.38 0.99 9.89
CA VAL A 12 -29.04 -0.01 10.72
C VAL A 12 -29.33 0.55 12.11
N MET A 13 -28.41 1.29 12.73
CA MET A 13 -28.68 1.92 14.03
C MET A 13 -29.84 2.94 13.99
N ARG A 14 -30.01 3.66 12.88
CA ARG A 14 -31.17 4.55 12.68
C ARG A 14 -32.48 3.78 12.57
N ASP A 15 -32.48 2.71 11.78
CA ASP A 15 -33.69 1.96 11.44
C ASP A 15 -34.07 0.92 12.51
N CYS A 16 -33.14 0.54 13.38
CA CYS A 16 -33.26 -0.61 14.29
C CYS A 16 -32.74 -0.35 15.72
N GLY A 17 -32.14 0.80 16.00
CA GLY A 17 -31.40 1.04 17.25
C GLY A 17 -32.23 1.08 18.54
N GLY A 18 -33.54 1.34 18.44
CA GLY A 18 -34.45 1.44 19.59
C GLY A 18 -35.56 0.39 19.63
N GLU A 19 -35.79 -0.34 18.55
CA GLU A 19 -36.92 -1.26 18.43
C GLU A 19 -36.50 -2.72 18.72
N PRO A 20 -37.40 -3.51 19.34
CA PRO A 20 -37.18 -4.95 19.48
C PRO A 20 -37.13 -5.62 18.10
N ILE A 21 -36.20 -6.55 17.92
CA ILE A 21 -36.03 -7.29 16.66
C ILE A 21 -36.29 -8.77 16.88
N CYS A 22 -36.98 -9.40 15.94
CA CYS A 22 -37.23 -10.83 15.95
C CYS A 22 -36.49 -11.53 14.81
N ALA A 23 -35.35 -12.16 15.13
CA ALA A 23 -34.62 -12.98 14.18
C ALA A 23 -35.34 -14.27 13.78
N HIS A 24 -36.47 -14.65 14.39
CA HIS A 24 -37.18 -15.91 14.08
C HIS A 24 -38.21 -15.78 12.97
N VAL A 25 -38.92 -14.65 12.90
CA VAL A 25 -40.09 -14.47 12.02
C VAL A 25 -40.11 -13.10 11.34
N GLY A 26 -39.10 -12.25 11.56
CA GLY A 26 -39.09 -10.88 11.03
C GLY A 26 -39.93 -9.95 11.89
N ASP A 27 -41.24 -10.13 11.83
CA ASP A 27 -42.22 -9.35 12.61
C ASP A 27 -42.33 -9.84 14.05
N VAL A 28 -42.08 -8.93 14.99
CA VAL A 28 -42.21 -9.17 16.43
C VAL A 28 -43.64 -9.55 16.81
N GLN A 29 -44.66 -8.95 16.16
CA GLN A 29 -46.07 -9.21 16.47
C GLN A 29 -46.49 -10.63 16.06
N ALA A 30 -45.83 -11.20 15.05
CA ALA A 30 -46.05 -12.58 14.61
C ALA A 30 -45.32 -13.62 15.49
N CYS A 31 -44.46 -13.18 16.42
CA CYS A 31 -43.63 -14.09 17.19
C CYS A 31 -44.25 -14.52 18.52
N VAL A 32 -44.43 -15.83 18.68
CA VAL A 32 -44.99 -16.44 19.89
C VAL A 32 -44.00 -16.41 21.08
N ILE A 33 -42.70 -16.21 20.82
CA ILE A 33 -41.62 -16.37 21.82
C ILE A 33 -41.53 -15.15 22.78
N LYS A 34 -42.15 -14.01 22.48
CA LYS A 34 -42.29 -12.77 23.29
C LYS A 34 -41.03 -12.14 23.90
N ASN A 35 -39.87 -12.80 23.84
CA ASN A 35 -38.61 -12.28 24.35
C ASN A 35 -37.76 -11.76 23.18
N HIS A 36 -37.96 -10.49 22.85
CA HIS A 36 -37.30 -9.81 21.73
C HIS A 36 -36.20 -8.91 22.25
N SER A 37 -34.98 -9.13 21.76
CA SER A 37 -33.83 -8.32 22.10
C SER A 37 -33.72 -7.11 21.18
N SER A 38 -33.08 -6.04 21.66
CA SER A 38 -32.68 -4.92 20.80
C SER A 38 -31.65 -5.38 19.76
N TYR A 39 -31.51 -4.59 18.70
CA TYR A 39 -30.48 -4.81 17.68
C TYR A 39 -29.07 -4.93 18.26
N GLN A 40 -28.72 -4.08 19.23
CA GLN A 40 -27.39 -4.10 19.86
C GLN A 40 -27.12 -5.44 20.57
N MET A 41 -28.09 -5.95 21.32
CA MET A 41 -27.98 -7.26 21.97
C MET A 41 -27.91 -8.41 20.96
N LEU A 42 -28.59 -8.29 19.82
CA LEU A 42 -28.47 -9.25 18.72
C LEU A 42 -27.05 -9.24 18.14
N ARG A 43 -26.51 -8.05 17.85
CA ARG A 43 -25.15 -7.83 17.32
C ARG A 43 -24.07 -8.41 18.23
N GLU A 44 -24.22 -8.30 19.54
CA GLU A 44 -23.27 -8.86 20.52
C GLU A 44 -23.32 -10.39 20.62
N LYS A 45 -24.52 -10.98 20.46
CA LYS A 45 -24.74 -12.44 20.54
C LYS A 45 -24.26 -13.18 19.29
N ILE A 46 -24.31 -12.52 18.14
CA ILE A 46 -23.96 -13.10 16.85
C ILE A 46 -22.42 -13.02 16.65
N ARG A 47 -21.75 -14.14 16.94
CA ARG A 47 -20.29 -14.31 16.82
C ARG A 47 -19.90 -15.27 15.70
N LEU A 48 -18.97 -14.89 14.81
CA LEU A 48 -18.30 -15.76 13.84
C LEU A 48 -16.85 -16.03 14.29
N GLY A 49 -16.45 -17.30 14.37
CA GLY A 49 -15.08 -17.72 14.67
C GLY A 49 -15.00 -18.98 15.52
N ARG A 50 -13.85 -19.22 16.17
CA ARG A 50 -13.59 -20.42 17.01
C ARG A 50 -14.48 -20.51 18.27
N SER A 51 -15.19 -19.44 18.62
CA SER A 51 -16.08 -19.35 19.79
C SER A 51 -17.58 -19.40 19.44
N LYS A 52 -17.95 -19.91 18.24
CA LYS A 52 -19.35 -20.05 17.81
C LYS A 52 -20.10 -21.01 18.74
N SER A 53 -21.06 -20.48 19.50
CA SER A 53 -22.06 -21.32 20.18
C SER A 53 -23.13 -21.78 19.17
N VAL A 54 -23.82 -22.89 19.46
CA VAL A 54 -24.95 -23.38 18.66
C VAL A 54 -26.04 -22.30 18.52
N ALA A 55 -26.24 -21.49 19.56
CA ALA A 55 -27.18 -20.37 19.54
C ALA A 55 -26.78 -19.27 18.55
N SER A 56 -25.48 -18.94 18.45
CA SER A 56 -24.97 -17.97 17.47
C SER A 56 -25.21 -18.44 16.03
N LEU A 57 -24.98 -19.73 15.74
CA LEU A 57 -25.22 -20.32 14.43
C LEU A 57 -26.70 -20.28 14.03
N ARG A 58 -27.61 -20.62 14.95
CA ARG A 58 -29.05 -20.54 14.70
C ARG A 58 -29.52 -19.11 14.43
N LEU A 59 -28.99 -18.14 15.17
CA LEU A 59 -29.31 -16.72 14.94
C LEU A 59 -28.83 -16.27 13.55
N TRP A 60 -27.63 -16.69 13.14
CA TRP A 60 -27.14 -16.44 11.78
C TRP A 60 -28.01 -17.08 10.70
N GLU A 61 -28.39 -18.34 10.88
CA GLU A 61 -29.26 -19.04 9.95
C GLU A 61 -30.59 -18.30 9.78
N SER A 62 -31.17 -17.87 10.90
CA SER A 62 -32.45 -17.19 10.91
C SER A 62 -32.38 -15.79 10.27
N VAL A 63 -31.32 -15.01 10.54
CA VAL A 63 -31.08 -13.73 9.85
C VAL A 63 -30.88 -13.94 8.35
N GLY A 64 -30.12 -14.97 7.94
CA GLY A 64 -29.92 -15.30 6.52
C GLY A 64 -31.22 -15.70 5.82
N THR A 65 -32.07 -16.48 6.49
CA THR A 65 -33.39 -16.87 5.99
C THR A 65 -34.30 -15.66 5.84
N LEU A 66 -34.39 -14.78 6.85
CA LEU A 66 -35.20 -13.57 6.78
C LEU A 66 -34.69 -12.61 5.69
N ALA A 67 -33.38 -12.49 5.53
CA ALA A 67 -32.79 -11.73 4.44
C ALA A 67 -33.09 -12.33 3.06
N ARG A 68 -33.59 -13.56 2.93
CA ARG A 68 -33.88 -14.21 1.63
C ARG A 68 -35.37 -14.36 1.37
N GLU A 69 -36.14 -14.75 2.37
CA GLU A 69 -37.50 -15.27 2.21
C GLU A 69 -38.58 -14.27 2.64
N SER A 70 -38.20 -13.17 3.31
CA SER A 70 -39.15 -12.11 3.67
C SER A 70 -39.68 -11.38 2.43
N ASP A 71 -40.76 -10.63 2.66
CA ASP A 71 -41.30 -9.70 1.67
C ASP A 71 -40.27 -8.63 1.26
N GLN A 72 -40.57 -7.85 0.23
CA GLN A 72 -39.56 -6.98 -0.38
C GLN A 72 -39.00 -5.91 0.59
N GLN A 73 -39.85 -5.36 1.46
CA GLN A 73 -39.44 -4.32 2.41
C GLN A 73 -38.65 -4.91 3.59
N ASP A 74 -39.09 -6.04 4.13
CA ASP A 74 -38.36 -6.73 5.21
C ASP A 74 -37.07 -7.37 4.69
N ARG A 75 -37.04 -7.81 3.43
CA ARG A 75 -35.85 -8.37 2.80
C ARG A 75 -34.71 -7.35 2.76
N GLU A 76 -34.98 -6.11 2.34
CA GLU A 76 -33.97 -5.04 2.32
C GLU A 76 -33.47 -4.71 3.74
N LYS A 77 -34.39 -4.62 4.71
CA LYS A 77 -34.05 -4.41 6.13
C LYS A 77 -33.13 -5.53 6.65
N TRP A 78 -33.50 -6.79 6.41
CA TRP A 78 -32.74 -7.94 6.88
C TRP A 78 -31.41 -8.12 6.14
N LEU A 79 -31.33 -7.73 4.87
CA LEU A 79 -30.07 -7.67 4.13
C LEU A 79 -29.13 -6.63 4.73
N MET A 80 -29.62 -5.45 5.09
CA MET A 80 -28.81 -4.43 5.76
C MET A 80 -28.32 -4.88 7.14
N ILE A 81 -29.19 -5.54 7.91
CA ILE A 81 -28.80 -6.17 9.19
C ILE A 81 -27.72 -7.24 8.96
N LEU A 82 -27.90 -8.10 7.95
CA LEU A 82 -26.95 -9.15 7.59
C LEU A 82 -25.57 -8.55 7.23
N LEU A 83 -25.54 -7.50 6.42
CA LEU A 83 -24.32 -6.80 6.05
C LEU A 83 -23.64 -6.14 7.25
N ASP A 84 -24.39 -5.45 8.13
CA ASP A 84 -23.79 -4.86 9.34
C ASP A 84 -23.15 -5.93 10.22
N LEU A 85 -23.83 -7.06 10.42
CA LEU A 85 -23.29 -8.16 11.22
C LEU A 85 -22.01 -8.74 10.61
N LEU A 86 -21.78 -8.60 9.30
CA LEU A 86 -20.53 -9.01 8.63
C LEU A 86 -19.39 -7.99 8.78
N THR A 87 -19.70 -6.70 8.94
CA THR A 87 -18.69 -5.62 8.99
C THR A 87 -17.59 -5.82 10.04
N PRO A 88 -17.82 -6.31 11.28
CA PRO A 88 -16.75 -6.48 12.26
C PRO A 88 -15.75 -7.55 11.82
N TYR A 89 -16.20 -8.56 11.08
CA TYR A 89 -15.36 -9.65 10.57
C TYR A 89 -14.51 -9.19 9.40
N PHE A 90 -15.06 -8.34 8.55
CA PHE A 90 -14.31 -7.69 7.50
C PHE A 90 -13.40 -6.57 8.03
N GLY A 91 -13.64 -6.02 9.22
CA GLY A 91 -12.88 -4.90 9.78
C GLY A 91 -11.39 -5.20 10.00
N GLY A 92 -11.08 -6.35 10.62
CA GLY A 92 -9.69 -6.78 10.81
C GLY A 92 -9.01 -7.11 9.49
N TRP A 93 -9.70 -7.87 8.65
CA TRP A 93 -9.20 -8.28 7.34
C TRP A 93 -8.99 -7.09 6.39
N SER A 94 -9.96 -6.20 6.23
CA SER A 94 -9.82 -5.01 5.37
C SER A 94 -8.61 -4.16 5.75
N LYS A 95 -8.31 -3.98 7.03
CA LYS A 95 -7.10 -3.28 7.49
C LYS A 95 -5.82 -4.05 7.18
N GLU A 96 -5.82 -5.36 7.40
CA GLU A 96 -4.68 -6.21 7.07
C GLU A 96 -4.40 -6.25 5.57
N LEU A 97 -5.46 -6.34 4.77
CA LEU A 97 -5.43 -6.33 3.31
C LEU A 97 -5.00 -4.97 2.78
N ALA A 98 -5.52 -3.87 3.32
CA ALA A 98 -5.08 -2.51 3.01
C ALA A 98 -3.59 -2.33 3.31
N ARG A 99 -3.12 -2.83 4.46
CA ARG A 99 -1.69 -2.79 4.83
C ARG A 99 -0.83 -3.66 3.92
N LYS A 100 -1.31 -4.85 3.54
CA LYS A 100 -0.57 -5.82 2.72
C LYS A 100 -0.50 -5.42 1.24
N TRP A 101 -1.55 -4.77 0.74
CA TRP A 101 -1.69 -4.42 -0.67
C TRP A 101 -1.57 -2.92 -0.95
N HIS A 102 -1.34 -2.12 0.10
CA HIS A 102 -1.18 -0.66 0.03
C HIS A 102 -2.31 0.03 -0.75
N TYR A 103 -3.55 -0.42 -0.52
CA TYR A 103 -4.77 0.10 -1.14
C TYR A 103 -5.60 0.86 -0.10
N GLU A 104 -6.40 1.82 -0.55
CA GLU A 104 -7.31 2.54 0.34
C GLU A 104 -8.27 1.58 1.02
N VAL A 105 -8.34 1.69 2.35
CA VAL A 105 -9.15 0.75 3.16
C VAL A 105 -10.63 0.89 2.84
N THR A 106 -11.07 2.09 2.45
CA THR A 106 -12.46 2.38 2.04
C THR A 106 -12.83 1.66 0.75
N ASP A 107 -11.90 1.55 -0.20
CA ASP A 107 -12.14 0.93 -1.50
C ASP A 107 -12.17 -0.59 -1.37
N ILE A 108 -11.26 -1.15 -0.56
CA ILE A 108 -11.29 -2.57 -0.18
C ILE A 108 -12.62 -2.90 0.49
N ARG A 109 -13.06 -2.08 1.46
CA ARG A 109 -14.33 -2.30 2.15
C ARG A 109 -15.52 -2.22 1.21
N SER A 110 -15.49 -1.30 0.25
CA SER A 110 -16.54 -1.16 -0.79
C SER A 110 -16.61 -2.40 -1.68
N ALA A 111 -15.47 -2.88 -2.18
CA ALA A 111 -15.43 -4.11 -2.98
C ALA A 111 -15.82 -5.37 -2.18
N MET A 112 -15.53 -5.41 -0.87
CA MET A 112 -16.00 -6.51 -0.02
C MET A 112 -17.52 -6.51 0.11
N VAL A 113 -18.15 -5.36 0.34
CA VAL A 113 -19.61 -5.23 0.43
C VAL A 113 -20.26 -5.57 -0.90
N GLU A 114 -19.71 -5.05 -2.00
CA GLU A 114 -20.21 -5.32 -3.35
C GLU A 114 -20.13 -6.80 -3.70
N GLY A 115 -18.98 -7.46 -3.43
CA GLY A 115 -18.85 -8.89 -3.62
C GLY A 115 -19.80 -9.72 -2.76
N ALA A 116 -20.03 -9.32 -1.50
CA ALA A 116 -21.01 -9.97 -0.64
C ALA A 116 -22.44 -9.84 -1.20
N LEU A 117 -22.80 -8.64 -1.67
CA LEU A 117 -24.10 -8.37 -2.29
C LEU A 117 -24.31 -9.15 -3.59
N GLU A 118 -23.28 -9.21 -4.44
CA GLU A 118 -23.32 -9.97 -5.70
C GLU A 118 -23.55 -11.46 -5.43
N ALA A 119 -22.85 -12.02 -4.45
CA ALA A 119 -23.06 -13.40 -4.01
C ALA A 119 -24.47 -13.63 -3.46
N TRP A 120 -24.99 -12.71 -2.66
CA TRP A 120 -26.34 -12.81 -2.12
C TRP A 120 -27.41 -12.75 -3.24
N ALA A 121 -27.22 -11.86 -4.22
CA ALA A 121 -28.13 -11.71 -5.36
C ALA A 121 -28.07 -12.92 -6.30
N SER A 122 -26.89 -13.49 -6.49
CA SER A 122 -26.65 -14.64 -7.39
C SER A 122 -26.93 -16.00 -6.73
N ALA A 123 -27.15 -16.03 -5.41
CA ALA A 123 -27.42 -17.27 -4.70
C ALA A 123 -28.73 -17.91 -5.15
N ALA A 124 -28.68 -19.21 -5.43
CA ALA A 124 -29.85 -20.00 -5.83
C ALA A 124 -30.96 -19.95 -4.77
N CYS A 125 -32.21 -20.00 -5.23
CA CYS A 125 -33.35 -20.13 -4.34
C CYS A 125 -33.27 -21.48 -3.60
N GLY A 126 -33.35 -21.47 -2.26
CA GLY A 126 -33.20 -22.67 -1.43
C GLY A 126 -31.77 -23.01 -0.97
N MET A 127 -30.78 -22.17 -1.23
CA MET A 127 -29.44 -22.31 -0.64
C MET A 127 -29.51 -22.20 0.88
N ALA A 128 -28.85 -23.12 1.59
CA ALA A 128 -28.82 -23.11 3.05
C ALA A 128 -28.14 -21.83 3.57
N SER A 129 -28.66 -21.22 4.64
CA SER A 129 -28.15 -19.94 5.18
C SER A 129 -26.66 -19.97 5.53
N LYS A 130 -26.14 -21.12 5.96
CA LYS A 130 -24.70 -21.32 6.20
C LYS A 130 -23.87 -21.28 4.92
N GLU A 131 -24.35 -21.93 3.87
CA GLU A 131 -23.69 -21.96 2.56
C GLU A 131 -23.74 -20.58 1.90
N LEU A 132 -24.86 -19.85 2.07
CA LEU A 132 -25.00 -18.46 1.66
C LEU A 132 -23.95 -17.58 2.34
N LEU A 133 -23.80 -17.70 3.66
CA LEU A 133 -22.81 -16.95 4.42
C LEU A 133 -21.38 -17.22 3.95
N ASP A 134 -21.01 -18.49 3.80
CA ASP A 134 -19.66 -18.88 3.34
C ASP A 134 -19.43 -18.36 1.91
N THR A 135 -20.43 -18.42 1.04
CA THR A 135 -20.38 -17.89 -0.33
C THR A 135 -20.20 -16.37 -0.34
N MET A 136 -20.99 -15.63 0.45
CA MET A 136 -20.88 -14.19 0.58
C MET A 136 -19.52 -13.77 1.11
N MET A 137 -19.00 -14.43 2.15
CA MET A 137 -17.66 -14.17 2.66
C MET A 137 -16.60 -14.43 1.59
N ASN A 138 -16.64 -15.60 0.94
CA ASN A 138 -15.68 -15.96 -0.11
C ASN A 138 -15.71 -14.97 -1.28
N ARG A 139 -16.91 -14.53 -1.70
CA ARG A 139 -17.05 -13.54 -2.77
C ARG A 139 -16.57 -12.17 -2.33
N ALA A 140 -16.87 -11.71 -1.11
CA ALA A 140 -16.32 -10.47 -0.56
C ALA A 140 -14.79 -10.44 -0.60
N PHE A 141 -14.14 -11.53 -0.18
CA PHE A 141 -12.67 -11.66 -0.26
C PHE A 141 -12.16 -11.74 -1.69
N THR A 142 -12.89 -12.43 -2.57
CA THR A 142 -12.54 -12.55 -3.98
C THR A 142 -12.67 -11.22 -4.70
N SER A 143 -13.72 -10.44 -4.42
CA SER A 143 -13.94 -9.10 -4.99
C SER A 143 -12.96 -8.08 -4.44
N ALA A 144 -12.60 -8.14 -3.16
CA ALA A 144 -11.50 -7.33 -2.62
C ALA A 144 -10.17 -7.61 -3.31
N ARG A 145 -9.89 -8.88 -3.60
CA ARG A 145 -8.71 -9.29 -4.37
C ARG A 145 -8.84 -8.91 -5.86
N GLY A 146 -10.04 -9.07 -6.41
CA GLY A 146 -10.40 -8.76 -7.78
C GLY A 146 -10.29 -7.27 -8.08
N LEU A 147 -10.63 -6.40 -7.13
CA LEU A 147 -10.41 -4.95 -7.23
C LEU A 147 -8.92 -4.63 -7.44
N VAL A 148 -8.06 -5.27 -6.65
CA VAL A 148 -6.59 -5.16 -6.80
C VAL A 148 -6.13 -5.71 -8.16
N GLU A 149 -6.78 -6.75 -8.67
CA GLU A 149 -6.46 -7.39 -9.96
C GLU A 149 -7.06 -6.68 -11.19
N ALA A 150 -8.19 -5.98 -11.04
CA ALA A 150 -8.92 -5.27 -12.10
C ALA A 150 -8.41 -3.84 -12.28
N GLY A 151 -8.04 -3.14 -11.20
CA GLY A 151 -7.25 -1.90 -11.28
C GLY A 151 -5.90 -2.12 -11.99
N ARG A 152 -5.42 -3.37 -12.03
CA ARG A 152 -4.26 -3.85 -12.79
C ARG A 152 -4.54 -4.13 -14.28
N LEU A 153 -5.81 -4.26 -14.72
CA LEU A 153 -6.22 -4.54 -16.10
C LEU A 153 -6.68 -3.28 -16.87
N GLU A 154 -7.31 -2.31 -16.20
CA GLU A 154 -7.80 -1.07 -16.84
C GLU A 154 -6.68 -0.08 -17.22
N THR A 155 -5.46 -0.28 -16.72
CA THR A 155 -4.27 0.52 -17.09
C THR A 155 -3.61 0.10 -18.40
N CYS A 156 -4.17 -0.88 -19.13
CA CYS A 156 -3.57 -1.46 -20.34
C CYS A 156 -3.91 -0.74 -21.68
N THR A 157 -4.42 0.50 -21.65
CA THR A 157 -4.65 1.29 -22.89
C THR A 157 -4.31 2.77 -22.75
N ALA A 158 -3.04 3.09 -22.54
CA ALA A 158 -2.49 4.41 -22.91
C ALA A 158 -1.01 4.27 -23.27
N ARG A 159 -0.76 3.96 -24.54
CA ARG A 159 0.56 3.92 -25.15
C ARG A 159 1.04 5.36 -25.36
N VAL A 160 1.78 5.91 -24.40
CA VAL A 160 2.57 7.14 -24.62
C VAL A 160 3.94 6.73 -25.14
N THR A 161 3.97 6.32 -26.41
CA THR A 161 5.17 6.45 -27.23
C THR A 161 5.28 7.91 -27.59
N TYR A 162 6.20 8.67 -27.00
CA TYR A 162 6.92 9.76 -27.67
C TYR A 162 8.08 10.30 -26.80
N LEU A 163 9.28 10.31 -27.42
CA LEU A 163 10.48 11.12 -27.13
C LEU A 163 11.42 10.70 -25.97
N ILE A 164 12.32 9.75 -26.26
CA ILE A 164 13.76 10.01 -26.11
C ILE A 164 14.42 9.52 -27.41
N ALA A 165 14.87 10.48 -28.22
CA ALA A 165 15.66 10.24 -29.41
C ALA A 165 17.12 9.93 -29.02
N ASP A 166 17.75 9.09 -29.85
CA ASP A 166 19.17 8.76 -29.96
C ASP A 166 20.16 9.53 -29.06
N ALA A 167 20.87 8.76 -28.25
CA ALA A 167 22.24 9.09 -27.85
C ALA A 167 23.16 7.96 -28.35
N ALA A 168 23.39 7.94 -29.65
CA ALA A 168 24.60 7.35 -30.21
C ALA A 168 25.73 8.37 -29.98
N HIS A 169 26.74 8.01 -29.17
CA HIS A 169 28.17 8.31 -29.33
C HIS A 169 28.90 7.70 -28.13
N GLU A 170 29.28 6.42 -28.26
CA GLU A 170 30.44 5.88 -27.57
C GLU A 170 31.67 6.44 -28.29
N GLU A 171 32.35 7.43 -27.69
CA GLU A 171 33.74 7.75 -28.02
C GLU A 171 34.61 7.64 -26.77
N ASP A 172 35.66 6.84 -26.91
CA ASP A 172 36.79 6.58 -26.02
C ASP A 172 37.06 7.66 -24.97
N CYS A 173 36.77 7.33 -23.70
CA CYS A 173 37.44 7.97 -22.56
C CYS A 173 38.20 6.89 -21.78
N THR A 174 39.46 6.70 -22.15
CA THR A 174 40.42 5.93 -21.35
C THR A 174 40.58 6.61 -19.98
N LEU A 175 39.94 6.03 -18.96
CA LEU A 175 40.08 6.47 -17.56
C LEU A 175 41.56 6.39 -17.15
N ARG A 176 42.20 7.55 -16.89
CA ARG A 176 43.55 7.61 -16.31
C ARG A 176 43.57 6.91 -14.95
N ALA A 177 44.38 5.86 -14.87
CA ALA A 177 44.56 4.95 -13.73
C ALA A 177 45.04 5.61 -12.41
N SER A 178 45.28 6.93 -12.36
CA SER A 178 45.75 7.64 -11.17
C SER A 178 44.64 8.16 -10.23
N SER A 179 43.37 7.82 -10.47
CA SER A 179 42.22 8.40 -9.74
C SER A 179 41.39 7.37 -8.95
N ILE A 180 41.84 6.11 -8.87
CA ILE A 180 41.18 5.07 -8.08
C ILE A 180 41.86 4.99 -6.71
N VAL A 181 41.52 5.92 -5.81
CA VAL A 181 41.79 5.72 -4.38
C VAL A 181 40.89 4.58 -3.91
N ASP A 182 41.47 3.46 -3.48
CA ASP A 182 40.70 2.41 -2.84
C ASP A 182 40.20 2.94 -1.49
N ALA A 183 38.89 3.16 -1.37
CA ALA A 183 38.28 3.67 -0.14
C ALA A 183 38.55 2.74 1.06
N THR A 184 38.83 1.45 0.83
CA THR A 184 39.19 0.50 1.88
C THR A 184 40.58 0.73 2.49
N THR A 185 41.40 1.60 1.87
CA THR A 185 42.74 1.96 2.35
C THR A 185 42.79 3.32 3.07
N VAL A 186 41.67 4.07 3.10
CA VAL A 186 41.60 5.38 3.75
C VAL A 186 41.31 5.18 5.24
N LEU A 187 42.33 5.37 6.07
CA LEU A 187 42.23 5.21 7.54
C LEU A 187 41.59 6.41 8.25
N ASP A 188 41.52 7.55 7.57
CA ASP A 188 40.98 8.79 8.12
C ASP A 188 39.50 8.96 7.75
N PRO A 189 38.57 8.92 8.73
CA PRO A 189 37.13 9.04 8.49
C PRO A 189 36.74 10.35 7.78
N ASP A 190 37.45 11.44 8.04
CA ASP A 190 37.21 12.75 7.42
C ASP A 190 37.53 12.73 5.93
N THR A 191 38.69 12.18 5.58
CA THR A 191 39.13 12.03 4.19
C THR A 191 38.22 11.06 3.42
N ASP A 192 37.80 9.95 4.03
CA ASP A 192 36.88 9.01 3.38
C ASP A 192 35.51 9.67 3.13
N GLU A 193 34.99 10.42 4.11
CA GLU A 193 33.75 11.18 3.95
C GLU A 193 33.81 12.19 2.80
N ARG A 194 34.88 12.97 2.73
CA ARG A 194 35.09 13.94 1.64
C ARG A 194 35.18 13.25 0.28
N ILE A 195 35.96 12.17 0.18
CA ILE A 195 36.11 11.40 -1.08
C ILE A 195 34.75 10.85 -1.54
N ARG A 196 33.91 10.34 -0.61
CA ARG A 196 32.56 9.88 -0.95
C ARG A 196 31.69 11.01 -1.51
N GLY A 197 31.71 12.18 -0.87
CA GLY A 197 30.99 13.36 -1.33
C GLY A 197 31.46 13.81 -2.72
N GLU A 198 32.76 13.95 -2.92
CA GLU A 198 33.34 14.37 -4.20
C GLU A 198 33.04 13.38 -5.34
N ARG A 199 33.10 12.08 -5.07
CA ARG A 199 32.72 11.05 -6.06
C ARG A 199 31.26 11.12 -6.45
N ALA A 200 30.36 11.34 -5.49
CA ALA A 200 28.95 11.52 -5.76
C ALA A 200 28.73 12.77 -6.63
N GLY A 201 29.38 13.88 -6.27
CA GLY A 201 29.39 15.11 -7.07
C GLY A 201 29.83 14.90 -8.51
N ALA A 202 30.95 14.22 -8.69
CA ALA A 202 31.48 13.92 -10.00
C ALA A 202 30.52 13.06 -10.84
N LEU A 203 29.87 12.08 -10.21
CA LEU A 203 28.86 11.25 -10.86
C LEU A 203 27.64 12.08 -11.32
N TRP A 204 27.09 12.93 -10.45
CA TRP A 204 25.92 13.74 -10.79
C TRP A 204 26.21 14.75 -11.89
N GLN A 205 27.42 15.32 -11.92
CA GLN A 205 27.86 16.20 -13.01
C GLN A 205 27.93 15.44 -14.34
N ARG A 206 28.53 14.24 -14.37
CA ARG A 206 28.61 13.42 -15.59
C ARG A 206 27.24 12.99 -16.13
N MET A 207 26.27 12.79 -15.25
CA MET A 207 24.89 12.47 -15.64
C MET A 207 24.04 13.70 -15.97
N GLY A 208 24.60 14.91 -15.91
CA GLY A 208 23.85 16.16 -16.15
C GLY A 208 22.79 16.46 -15.08
N ALA A 209 22.87 15.84 -13.90
CA ALA A 209 21.89 15.97 -12.83
C ALA A 209 22.25 17.07 -11.80
N MET A 210 23.43 17.68 -11.92
CA MET A 210 23.97 18.56 -10.88
C MET A 210 23.12 19.82 -10.62
N ASP A 211 22.45 20.36 -11.64
CA ASP A 211 21.56 21.51 -11.45
C ASP A 211 20.39 21.19 -10.51
N HIS A 212 19.83 19.97 -10.62
CA HIS A 212 18.78 19.51 -9.71
C HIS A 212 19.32 19.29 -8.29
N VAL A 213 20.53 18.74 -8.18
CA VAL A 213 21.22 18.53 -6.91
C VAL A 213 21.49 19.87 -6.19
N LYS A 214 21.92 20.91 -6.92
CA LYS A 214 22.13 22.26 -6.35
C LYS A 214 20.84 22.86 -5.78
N ILE A 215 19.71 22.72 -6.48
CA ILE A 215 18.40 23.16 -5.97
C ILE A 215 18.06 22.45 -4.65
N PHE A 216 18.36 21.15 -4.55
CA PHE A 216 18.17 20.40 -3.31
C PHE A 216 19.13 20.88 -2.21
N HIS A 217 20.40 21.11 -2.52
CA HIS A 217 21.38 21.65 -1.55
C HIS A 217 20.96 23.01 -0.98
N GLU A 218 20.39 23.89 -1.81
CA GLU A 218 19.85 25.17 -1.32
C GLU A 218 18.72 24.96 -0.31
N LYS A 219 17.82 23.99 -0.53
CA LYS A 219 16.77 23.65 0.44
C LYS A 219 17.35 23.12 1.75
N VAL A 220 18.36 22.25 1.66
CA VAL A 220 19.08 21.70 2.82
C VAL A 220 19.75 22.82 3.62
N ARG A 221 20.48 23.72 2.96
CA ARG A 221 21.14 24.88 3.60
C ARG A 221 20.16 25.84 4.26
N ARG A 222 18.94 25.96 3.72
CA ARG A 222 17.86 26.78 4.30
C ARG A 222 17.14 26.12 5.48
N GLY A 223 17.47 24.88 5.82
CA GLY A 223 16.78 24.12 6.86
C GLY A 223 15.35 23.73 6.48
N CYS A 224 14.97 23.82 5.21
CA CYS A 224 13.63 23.49 4.70
C CYS A 224 13.54 22.00 4.33
N ARG A 225 14.09 21.13 5.17
CA ARG A 225 13.94 19.68 4.99
C ARG A 225 12.60 19.29 5.58
N ASP A 226 11.83 18.48 4.87
CA ASP A 226 10.62 17.86 5.42
C ASP A 226 11.08 16.82 6.48
N GLU A 227 11.34 17.29 7.70
CA GLU A 227 11.90 16.50 8.81
C GLU A 227 11.00 15.32 9.23
N ALA A 228 9.76 15.26 8.75
CA ALA A 228 8.79 14.24 9.13
C ALA A 228 9.17 12.81 8.63
N ASP A 229 9.88 12.69 7.51
CA ASP A 229 10.12 11.40 6.83
C ASP A 229 11.60 11.00 6.65
N ALA A 230 12.55 11.90 6.95
CA ALA A 230 13.97 11.63 6.83
C ALA A 230 14.55 11.04 8.13
N PRO A 231 15.11 9.81 8.13
CA PRO A 231 15.70 9.23 9.34
C PRO A 231 16.87 10.08 9.84
N ALA A 232 16.87 10.40 11.14
CA ALA A 232 17.89 11.21 11.77
C ALA A 232 19.30 10.61 11.54
N ILE A 233 20.23 11.45 11.09
CA ILE A 233 21.64 11.09 10.94
C ILE A 233 22.28 11.21 12.32
N ALA A 234 22.72 10.09 12.87
CA ALA A 234 23.37 10.10 14.18
C ALA A 234 24.80 10.66 14.05
N PRO A 235 25.30 11.43 15.04
CA PRO A 235 26.68 11.94 15.02
C PRO A 235 27.74 10.85 14.82
N ALA A 236 27.48 9.62 15.29
CA ALA A 236 28.35 8.46 15.11
C ALA A 236 28.47 7.95 13.67
N GLN A 237 27.66 8.45 12.74
CA GLN A 237 27.68 8.10 11.31
C GLN A 237 28.52 9.09 10.48
N LEU A 238 29.00 10.16 11.10
CA LEU A 238 29.81 11.20 10.47
C LEU A 238 31.28 11.01 10.87
N GLY A 239 32.18 11.12 9.90
CA GLY A 239 33.62 11.22 10.16
C GLY A 239 33.95 12.54 10.84
N ARG A 240 33.38 13.63 10.31
CA ARG A 240 33.63 15.00 10.79
C ARG A 240 32.72 15.40 11.93
N SER A 241 33.18 15.17 13.17
CA SER A 241 32.47 15.60 14.39
C SER A 241 32.50 17.12 14.65
N TRP A 242 33.39 17.85 13.97
CA TRP A 242 33.65 19.29 14.12
C TRP A 242 32.98 20.19 13.07
N VAL A 243 32.38 19.61 12.03
CA VAL A 243 31.63 20.39 11.04
C VAL A 243 30.27 20.75 11.65
N ASP A 244 30.12 22.02 12.03
CA ASP A 244 28.83 22.59 12.40
C ASP A 244 27.83 22.40 11.24
N GLY A 245 26.65 21.86 11.54
CA GLY A 245 25.61 21.61 10.54
C GLY A 245 25.38 20.14 10.21
N ILE A 246 25.19 19.27 11.22
CA ILE A 246 24.67 17.90 11.04
C ILE A 246 23.42 17.88 10.15
N ASN A 247 22.60 18.94 10.24
CA ASN A 247 21.38 19.12 9.45
C ASN A 247 21.65 19.28 7.94
N LEU A 248 22.89 19.57 7.54
CA LEU A 248 23.29 19.72 6.15
C LEU A 248 23.61 18.38 5.48
N TYR A 249 23.92 17.34 6.25
CA TYR A 249 24.19 16.02 5.70
C TYR A 249 22.91 15.38 5.18
N TYR A 250 23.00 14.72 4.04
CA TYR A 250 21.88 14.00 3.45
C TYR A 250 22.30 12.65 2.90
N ARG A 251 21.33 11.74 2.83
CA ARG A 251 21.53 10.45 2.15
C ARG A 251 21.30 10.65 0.66
N VAL A 252 22.07 9.97 -0.18
CA VAL A 252 21.87 9.99 -1.64
C VAL A 252 20.40 9.73 -2.01
N SER A 253 19.73 8.83 -1.32
CA SER A 253 18.31 8.57 -1.57
C SER A 253 17.34 9.70 -1.21
N ASP A 254 17.76 10.72 -0.45
CA ASP A 254 16.89 11.83 -0.04
C ASP A 254 16.66 12.86 -1.16
N PHE A 255 17.56 12.92 -2.15
CA PHE A 255 17.36 13.77 -3.33
C PHE A 255 16.75 12.99 -4.52
N LEU A 256 16.77 11.66 -4.48
CA LEU A 256 16.15 10.82 -5.50
C LEU A 256 14.63 10.76 -5.31
N PRO A 257 13.85 10.49 -6.37
CA PRO A 257 12.43 10.18 -6.20
C PRO A 257 12.23 9.05 -5.21
N GLN A 258 11.21 9.15 -4.35
CA GLN A 258 10.90 8.10 -3.38
C GLN A 258 10.55 6.76 -4.08
N TYR A 259 9.94 6.87 -5.26
CA TYR A 259 9.41 5.78 -6.05
C TYR A 259 9.76 5.95 -7.53
N ILE A 260 9.99 4.83 -8.21
CA ILE A 260 10.17 4.76 -9.66
C ILE A 260 9.14 3.79 -10.26
N GLY A 261 8.78 3.95 -11.53
CA GLY A 261 7.84 3.07 -12.21
C GLY A 261 8.32 1.61 -12.22
N PHE A 262 7.39 0.66 -12.13
CA PHE A 262 7.74 -0.76 -12.12
C PHE A 262 8.45 -1.23 -13.40
N GLY A 263 8.01 -0.73 -14.57
CA GLY A 263 8.68 -1.02 -15.84
C GLY A 263 10.12 -0.52 -15.86
N GLU A 264 10.35 0.71 -15.37
CA GLU A 264 11.68 1.29 -15.24
C GLU A 264 12.55 0.50 -14.25
N ALA A 265 12.01 0.15 -13.07
CA ALA A 265 12.71 -0.67 -12.09
C ALA A 265 13.07 -2.07 -12.62
N ALA A 266 12.16 -2.69 -13.38
CA ALA A 266 12.41 -3.97 -14.05
C ALA A 266 13.55 -3.83 -15.07
N SER A 267 13.53 -2.76 -15.87
CA SER A 267 14.59 -2.45 -16.82
C SER A 267 15.94 -2.24 -16.13
N THR A 268 15.96 -1.61 -14.95
CA THR A 268 17.21 -1.37 -14.19
C THR A 268 17.88 -2.68 -13.75
N ILE A 269 17.12 -3.75 -13.55
CA ILE A 269 17.67 -5.09 -13.23
C ILE A 269 17.73 -6.03 -14.44
N GLY A 270 17.65 -5.49 -15.66
CA GLY A 270 17.79 -6.25 -16.90
C GLY A 270 16.60 -7.16 -17.22
N LEU A 271 15.41 -6.87 -16.68
CA LEU A 271 14.19 -7.62 -16.96
C LEU A 271 13.22 -6.81 -17.81
N SER A 272 12.53 -7.47 -18.74
CA SER A 272 11.30 -6.90 -19.29
C SER A 272 10.22 -6.84 -18.22
N GLU A 273 9.29 -5.89 -18.36
CA GLU A 273 8.16 -5.76 -17.44
C GLU A 273 7.34 -7.06 -17.32
N SER A 274 7.23 -7.80 -18.42
CA SER A 274 6.54 -9.10 -18.45
C SER A 274 7.25 -10.17 -17.60
N GLN A 275 8.58 -10.23 -17.66
CA GLN A 275 9.39 -11.17 -16.88
C GLN A 275 9.34 -10.80 -15.39
N ALA A 276 9.53 -9.51 -15.08
CA ALA A 276 9.43 -9.02 -13.72
C ALA A 276 8.02 -9.26 -13.14
N SER A 277 6.96 -9.14 -13.95
CA SER A 277 5.60 -9.46 -13.52
C SER A 277 5.37 -10.94 -13.24
N LYS A 278 5.94 -11.83 -14.07
CA LYS A 278 5.92 -13.28 -13.83
C LYS A 278 6.68 -13.65 -12.55
N MET A 279 7.82 -13.02 -12.31
CA MET A 279 8.62 -13.22 -11.09
C MET A 279 7.90 -12.67 -9.85
N ALA A 280 7.23 -11.51 -9.95
CA ALA A 280 6.43 -10.96 -8.88
C ALA A 280 5.30 -11.92 -8.48
N GLY A 281 4.58 -12.49 -9.45
CA GLY A 281 3.50 -13.46 -9.20
C GLY A 281 3.99 -14.77 -8.57
N LYS A 282 5.26 -15.14 -8.79
CA LYS A 282 5.92 -16.29 -8.15
C LYS A 282 6.59 -15.96 -6.82
N GLY A 283 6.56 -14.69 -6.39
CA GLY A 283 7.25 -14.23 -5.18
C GLY A 283 8.78 -14.28 -5.28
N SER A 284 9.34 -14.31 -6.50
CA SER A 284 10.77 -14.46 -6.74
C SER A 284 11.44 -13.16 -7.20
N LEU A 285 10.74 -12.03 -7.12
CA LEU A 285 11.28 -10.73 -7.53
C LEU A 285 12.18 -10.16 -6.42
N PRO A 286 13.37 -9.61 -6.75
CA PRO A 286 14.34 -9.21 -5.74
C PRO A 286 13.97 -7.91 -4.99
N PHE A 287 12.97 -7.17 -5.44
CA PHE A 287 12.47 -5.97 -4.79
C PHE A 287 10.96 -6.01 -4.58
N GLY A 288 10.50 -5.28 -3.57
CA GLY A 288 9.09 -5.09 -3.28
C GLY A 288 8.43 -4.18 -4.32
N VAL A 289 7.27 -4.59 -4.82
CA VAL A 289 6.43 -3.78 -5.69
C VAL A 289 5.32 -3.18 -4.83
N LEU A 290 5.20 -1.86 -4.90
CA LEU A 290 4.16 -1.08 -4.24
C LEU A 290 3.16 -0.61 -5.29
N TRP A 291 1.98 -0.24 -4.83
CA TRP A 291 0.97 0.40 -5.63
C TRP A 291 0.75 1.81 -5.08
N ILE A 292 0.81 2.80 -5.98
CA ILE A 292 0.40 4.18 -5.69
C ILE A 292 -0.69 4.52 -6.70
N GLY A 293 -1.93 4.55 -6.21
CA GLY A 293 -3.11 4.54 -7.07
C GLY A 293 -3.06 3.36 -8.05
N ASN A 294 -3.11 3.66 -9.34
CA ASN A 294 -3.08 2.66 -10.41
C ASN A 294 -1.68 2.35 -10.94
N SER A 295 -0.63 2.96 -10.39
CA SER A 295 0.74 2.75 -10.85
C SER A 295 1.48 1.77 -9.96
N ARG A 296 2.10 0.76 -10.59
CA ARG A 296 3.08 -0.09 -9.92
C ARG A 296 4.37 0.70 -9.80
N VAL A 297 4.83 0.84 -8.58
CA VAL A 297 6.06 1.56 -8.29
C VAL A 297 6.98 0.73 -7.41
N VAL A 298 8.26 1.03 -7.46
CA VAL A 298 9.28 0.39 -6.64
C VAL A 298 9.96 1.48 -5.83
N SER A 299 10.15 1.25 -4.53
CA SER A 299 10.94 2.17 -3.71
C SER A 299 12.35 2.25 -4.26
N VAL A 300 12.83 3.47 -4.55
CA VAL A 300 14.19 3.67 -5.05
C VAL A 300 15.22 3.15 -4.03
N LYS A 301 14.99 3.33 -2.73
CA LYS A 301 15.81 2.73 -1.65
C LYS A 301 15.89 1.20 -1.74
N SER A 302 14.77 0.53 -2.05
CA SER A 302 14.76 -0.93 -2.23
C SER A 302 15.50 -1.34 -3.49
N LEU A 303 15.37 -0.57 -4.58
CA LEU A 303 16.02 -0.86 -5.85
C LEU A 303 17.54 -0.66 -5.75
N MET A 304 17.99 0.43 -5.10
CA MET A 304 19.40 0.67 -4.77
C MET A 304 20.01 -0.52 -4.03
N ARG A 305 19.31 -1.05 -3.01
CA ARG A 305 19.77 -2.22 -2.26
C ARG A 305 19.96 -3.46 -3.14
N VAL A 306 19.02 -3.73 -4.05
CA VAL A 306 19.10 -4.86 -5.00
C VAL A 306 20.29 -4.70 -5.94
N LEU A 307 20.57 -3.47 -6.37
CA LEU A 307 21.68 -3.14 -7.25
C LEU A 307 23.02 -3.00 -6.53
N GLY A 308 23.07 -3.18 -5.20
CA GLY A 308 24.26 -2.98 -4.40
C GLY A 308 24.72 -1.51 -4.31
N ILE A 309 23.85 -0.56 -4.67
CA ILE A 309 24.14 0.87 -4.57
C ILE A 309 23.99 1.28 -3.10
N GLN A 310 25.07 1.81 -2.53
CA GLN A 310 25.06 2.27 -1.15
C GLN A 310 24.31 3.60 -1.02
N ASP A 311 23.47 3.70 0.01
CA ASP A 311 22.78 4.92 0.38
C ASP A 311 23.67 5.78 1.29
N SER A 312 24.74 6.30 0.68
CA SER A 312 25.82 7.02 1.36
C SER A 312 25.32 8.35 1.93
N ILE A 313 25.88 8.74 3.07
CA ILE A 313 25.70 10.06 3.67
C ILE A 313 26.77 10.99 3.08
N VAL A 314 26.35 12.15 2.59
CA VAL A 314 27.21 13.13 1.92
C VAL A 314 26.90 14.55 2.40
N HIS A 315 27.90 15.43 2.29
CA HIS A 315 27.76 16.86 2.55
C HIS A 315 27.65 17.64 1.22
N PRO A 316 26.75 18.64 1.12
CA PRO A 316 26.56 19.44 -0.09
C PRO A 316 27.86 20.03 -0.66
N ASP A 317 28.73 20.54 0.20
CA ASP A 317 29.96 21.21 -0.22
C ASP A 317 30.96 20.24 -0.86
N ASP A 318 31.08 19.00 -0.36
CA ASP A 318 31.97 18.01 -0.97
C ASP A 318 31.43 17.55 -2.33
N VAL A 319 30.11 17.42 -2.44
CA VAL A 319 29.42 17.06 -3.69
C VAL A 319 29.61 18.17 -4.73
N GLU A 320 29.41 19.43 -4.36
CA GLU A 320 29.67 20.56 -5.26
C GLU A 320 31.16 20.69 -5.62
N ASN A 321 32.05 20.40 -4.66
CA ASN A 321 33.49 20.36 -4.91
C ASN A 321 33.82 19.30 -5.97
N GLY A 322 33.35 18.06 -5.80
CA GLY A 322 33.59 16.99 -6.76
C GLY A 322 33.03 17.26 -8.15
N ALA A 323 31.82 17.83 -8.23
CA ALA A 323 31.20 18.23 -9.49
C ALA A 323 32.04 19.27 -10.25
N SER A 324 32.63 20.22 -9.52
CA SER A 324 33.46 21.30 -10.11
C SER A 324 34.79 20.78 -10.71
N HIS A 325 35.21 19.56 -10.35
CA HIS A 325 36.44 18.93 -10.82
C HIS A 325 36.20 17.89 -11.93
N VAL A 326 34.96 17.75 -12.43
CA VAL A 326 34.68 16.96 -13.64
C VAL A 326 34.96 17.80 -14.87
N GLY A 327 36.16 17.59 -15.44
CA GLY A 327 36.58 18.07 -16.75
C GLY A 327 36.97 16.91 -17.65
#